data_AF-A0A351Z9V9-F1
#
_entry.id   AF-A0A351Z9V9-F1
#
_cell.length_a   1.000
_cell.length_b   1.000
_cell.length_c   1.000
_cell.angle_alpha   90.00
_cell.angle_beta   90.00
_cell.angle_gamma   90.00
#
_symmetry.space_group_name_H-M   'P 1'
#
loop_
_entity.id
_entity.type
_entity.pdbx_description
1 polymer ?
#
loop_
_entity_poly.entity_id
_entity_poly.type
_entity_poly.pdbx_seq_one_letter_code
_entity_poly.pdbx_strand_id
1 'polypeptide(L)'
;MAGTDVIIINRDAFNSLPKDLQTILDKALKDRVYKRTEEYVGDERKALDTMIKDYRVTVSTLEPAEQKKMMAAAMKEWDKVAAKDADSAKAIGMLKDYLRKLRYIE
;
A
#
# COMPACT_ATOMS: atom_id res chain seq x y z
N MET A 1 2.93 -5.46 -1.99
CA MET A 1 2.33 -5.34 -0.65
C MET A 1 1.32 -4.22 -0.68
N ALA A 2 0.02 -4.53 -0.58
CA ALA A 2 -0.96 -3.50 -0.29
C ALA A 2 -0.74 -3.09 1.18
N GLY A 3 -0.18 -1.91 1.41
CA GLY A 3 0.13 -1.38 2.74
C GLY A 3 -1.10 -0.88 3.50
N THR A 4 -2.25 -1.53 3.36
CA THR A 4 -3.52 -1.09 3.95
C THR A 4 -3.80 -1.73 5.31
N ASP A 5 -3.26 -2.92 5.56
CA ASP A 5 -3.37 -3.58 6.87
C ASP A 5 -2.29 -3.04 7.80
N VAL A 6 -2.69 -2.17 8.74
CA VAL A 6 -1.81 -1.68 9.81
C VAL A 6 -2.10 -2.46 11.08
N ILE A 7 -1.09 -3.14 11.62
CA ILE A 7 -1.16 -3.77 12.94
C ILE A 7 -0.58 -2.79 13.95
N ILE A 8 -1.42 -2.32 14.85
CA ILE A 8 -1.04 -1.37 15.91
C ILE A 8 -1.02 -2.13 17.24
N ILE A 9 0.06 -1.98 17.99
CA ILE A 9 0.26 -2.62 19.30
C ILE A 9 0.44 -1.53 20.33
N ASN A 10 -0.15 -1.70 21.51
CA ASN A 10 0.12 -0.81 22.65
C ASN A 10 1.63 -0.83 22.96
N ARG A 11 2.23 0.36 23.06
CA ARG A 11 3.67 0.52 23.25
C ARG A 11 4.18 -0.10 24.55
N ASP A 12 3.46 0.08 25.65
CA ASP A 12 3.89 -0.39 26.96
C ASP A 12 3.81 -1.92 27.04
N ALA A 13 2.74 -2.50 26.50
CA ALA A 13 2.58 -3.94 26.38
C ALA A 13 3.71 -4.54 25.52
N PHE A 14 4.03 -3.95 24.36
CA PHE A 14 5.14 -4.42 23.53
C PHE A 14 6.48 -4.33 24.27
N ASN A 15 6.72 -3.22 24.97
CA ASN A 15 7.96 -3.01 25.73
C ASN A 15 8.09 -3.93 26.94
N SER A 16 6.97 -4.38 27.53
CA SER A 16 6.97 -5.36 28.63
C SER A 16 7.37 -6.76 28.19
N LEU A 17 7.34 -7.06 26.89
CA LEU A 17 7.81 -8.33 26.38
C LEU A 17 9.34 -8.44 26.52
N PRO A 18 9.87 -9.62 26.87
CA PRO A 18 11.28 -9.96 26.68
C PRO A 18 11.78 -9.63 25.26
N LYS A 19 13.07 -9.28 25.12
CA LYS A 19 13.64 -8.79 23.85
C LYS A 19 13.62 -9.82 22.72
N ASP A 20 13.79 -11.09 23.05
CA ASP A 20 13.61 -12.21 22.13
C ASP A 20 12.16 -12.26 21.62
N LEU A 21 11.17 -12.10 22.50
CA LEU A 21 9.76 -12.08 22.10
C LEU A 21 9.38 -10.84 21.27
N GLN A 22 9.94 -9.65 21.56
CA GLN A 22 9.78 -8.47 20.70
C GLN A 22 10.28 -8.75 19.28
N THR A 23 11.43 -9.41 19.16
CA THR A 23 12.05 -9.76 17.89
C THR A 23 11.25 -10.82 17.13
N ILE A 24 10.79 -11.87 17.83
CA ILE A 24 9.94 -12.92 17.25
C ILE A 24 8.63 -12.32 16.74
N LEU A 25 8.01 -11.44 17.52
CA LEU A 25 6.76 -10.80 17.14
C LEU A 25 6.95 -9.91 15.89
N ASP A 26 7.95 -9.03 15.88
CA ASP A 26 8.25 -8.18 14.72
C ASP A 26 8.51 -9.02 13.44
N LYS A 27 9.28 -10.10 13.56
CA LYS A 27 9.53 -11.01 12.43
C LYS A 27 8.25 -11.71 11.96
N ALA A 28 7.47 -12.28 12.87
CA ALA A 28 6.23 -12.97 12.53
C ALA A 28 5.23 -12.05 11.82
N LEU A 29 5.13 -10.80 12.26
CA LEU A 29 4.25 -9.80 11.64
C LEU A 29 4.75 -9.39 10.26
N LYS A 30 6.07 -9.21 10.07
CA LYS A 30 6.67 -8.96 8.75
C LYS A 30 6.43 -10.14 7.80
N ASP A 31 6.68 -11.37 8.25
CA ASP A 31 6.46 -12.57 7.44
C ASP A 31 4.98 -12.73 7.06
N ARG A 32 4.05 -12.39 7.97
CA ARG A 32 2.61 -12.39 7.70
C ARG A 32 2.25 -11.46 6.54
N VAL A 33 2.86 -10.26 6.45
CA VAL A 33 2.55 -9.30 5.38
C VAL A 33 2.86 -9.90 4.00
N TYR A 34 3.97 -10.61 3.86
CA TYR A 34 4.33 -11.29 2.61
C TYR A 34 3.33 -12.40 2.28
N LYS A 35 3.09 -13.33 3.21
CA LYS A 35 2.14 -14.43 3.01
C LYS A 35 0.75 -13.93 2.64
N ARG A 36 0.26 -12.91 3.35
CA ARG A 36 -1.06 -12.32 3.08
C ARG A 36 -1.12 -11.67 1.70
N THR A 37 -0.05 -11.01 1.27
CA THR A 37 0.02 -10.41 -0.08
C THR A 37 -0.09 -11.48 -1.16
N GLU A 38 0.60 -12.62 -0.99
CA GLU A 38 0.55 -13.73 -1.94
C GLU A 38 -0.84 -14.37 -2.00
N GLU A 39 -1.45 -14.64 -0.85
CA GLU A 39 -2.83 -15.13 -0.76
C GLU A 39 -3.80 -14.20 -1.48
N TYR A 40 -3.73 -12.89 -1.17
CA TYR A 40 -4.65 -11.90 -1.72
C TYR A 40 -4.55 -11.83 -3.24
N VAL A 41 -3.34 -11.72 -3.80
CA VAL A 41 -3.13 -11.70 -5.25
C VAL A 41 -3.60 -13.00 -5.90
N GLY A 42 -3.37 -14.15 -5.25
CA GLY A 42 -3.84 -15.44 -5.74
C GLY A 42 -5.35 -15.55 -5.81
N ASP A 43 -6.03 -15.12 -4.74
CA ASP A 43 -7.48 -15.21 -4.64
C ASP A 43 -8.21 -14.17 -5.51
N GLU A 44 -7.67 -12.95 -5.64
CA GLU A 44 -8.19 -11.95 -6.58
C GLU A 44 -8.13 -12.44 -8.03
N ARG A 45 -7.04 -13.11 -8.43
CA ARG A 45 -6.91 -13.68 -9.78
C ARG A 45 -7.98 -14.75 -10.03
N LYS A 46 -8.20 -15.65 -9.07
CA LYS A 46 -9.26 -16.68 -9.17
C LYS A 46 -10.65 -16.03 -9.24
N ALA A 47 -10.91 -15.05 -8.38
CA ALA A 47 -12.18 -14.35 -8.36
C ALA A 47 -12.45 -13.63 -9.69
N LEU A 48 -11.45 -12.94 -10.25
CA LEU A 48 -11.57 -12.28 -11.56
C LEU A 48 -11.85 -13.29 -12.67
N ASP A 49 -11.17 -14.43 -12.68
CA ASP A 49 -11.39 -15.51 -13.65
C ASP A 49 -12.83 -16.05 -13.58
N THR A 50 -13.35 -16.29 -12.37
CA THR A 50 -14.77 -16.64 -12.15
C THR A 50 -15.71 -15.57 -12.67
N MET A 51 -15.43 -14.29 -12.39
CA MET A 51 -16.27 -13.16 -12.84
C MET A 51 -16.33 -13.05 -14.37
N ILE A 52 -15.23 -13.33 -15.06
CA ILE A 52 -15.19 -13.34 -16.52
C ILE A 52 -15.96 -14.55 -17.07
N LYS A 53 -15.69 -15.76 -16.56
CA LYS A 53 -16.25 -17.00 -17.10
C LYS A 53 -17.74 -17.17 -16.82
N ASP A 54 -18.12 -16.98 -15.56
CA ASP A 54 -19.45 -17.36 -15.09
C ASP A 54 -20.41 -16.18 -15.14
N TYR A 55 -19.89 -14.97 -14.92
CA TYR A 55 -20.67 -13.74 -14.83
C TYR A 55 -20.46 -12.79 -16.01
N ARG A 56 -19.62 -13.16 -16.99
CA ARG A 56 -19.39 -12.42 -18.25
C ARG A 56 -18.97 -10.96 -18.04
N VAL A 57 -18.23 -10.69 -16.98
CA VAL A 57 -17.70 -9.35 -16.69
C VAL A 57 -16.66 -8.95 -17.74
N THR A 58 -16.75 -7.70 -18.20
CA THR A 58 -15.76 -7.10 -19.09
C THR A 58 -14.70 -6.37 -18.27
N VAL A 59 -13.42 -6.72 -18.47
CA VAL A 59 -12.30 -6.00 -17.86
C VAL A 59 -11.94 -4.81 -18.72
N SER A 60 -11.95 -3.62 -18.13
CA SER A 60 -11.55 -2.37 -18.79
C SER A 60 -10.30 -1.80 -18.12
N THR A 61 -9.38 -1.29 -18.91
CA THR A 61 -8.15 -0.63 -18.43
C THR A 61 -8.11 0.79 -18.95
N LEU A 62 -7.78 1.76 -18.08
CA LEU A 62 -7.58 3.13 -18.52
C LEU A 62 -6.33 3.24 -19.39
N GLU A 63 -6.43 4.00 -20.48
CA GLU A 63 -5.29 4.24 -21.36
C GLU A 63 -4.13 4.95 -20.61
N PRO A 64 -2.87 4.71 -20.97
CA PRO A 64 -1.72 5.29 -20.27
C PRO A 64 -1.76 6.82 -20.17
N ALA A 65 -2.31 7.51 -21.18
CA ALA A 65 -2.47 8.96 -21.17
C ALA A 65 -3.45 9.43 -20.08
N GLU A 66 -4.55 8.71 -19.87
CA GLU A 66 -5.52 9.02 -18.81
C GLU A 66 -4.97 8.71 -17.42
N GLN A 67 -4.19 7.62 -17.28
CA GLN A 67 -3.48 7.32 -16.04
C GLN A 67 -2.50 8.45 -15.66
N LYS A 68 -1.79 9.05 -16.63
CA LYS A 68 -0.92 10.21 -16.39
C LYS A 68 -1.70 11.43 -15.92
N LYS A 69 -2.86 11.72 -16.51
CA LYS A 69 -3.75 12.80 -16.04
C LYS A 69 -4.22 12.56 -14.61
N MET A 70 -4.58 11.32 -14.29
CA MET A 70 -4.95 10.92 -12.93
C MET A 70 -3.80 11.12 -11.94
N MET A 71 -2.56 10.75 -12.29
CA MET A 71 -1.38 11.00 -11.45
C MET A 71 -1.13 12.49 -11.24
N ALA A 72 -1.26 13.31 -12.29
CA ALA A 72 -1.12 14.76 -12.18
C ALA A 72 -2.18 15.39 -11.25
N ALA A 73 -3.43 14.89 -11.30
CA ALA A 73 -4.47 15.30 -10.38
C ALA A 73 -4.17 14.85 -8.93
N ALA A 74 -3.74 13.60 -8.74
CA ALA A 74 -3.38 13.07 -7.43
C ALA A 74 -2.26 13.88 -6.76
N MET A 75 -1.22 14.25 -7.51
CA MET A 75 -0.12 15.08 -6.97
C MET A 75 -0.60 16.42 -6.41
N LYS A 76 -1.62 17.04 -7.01
CA LYS A 76 -2.21 18.29 -6.49
C LYS A 76 -2.94 18.07 -5.17
N GLU A 77 -3.67 16.96 -5.03
CA GLU A 77 -4.31 16.62 -3.75
C GLU A 77 -3.26 16.27 -2.68
N TRP A 78 -2.17 15.60 -3.05
CA TRP A 78 -1.05 15.36 -2.15
C TRP A 78 -0.39 16.65 -1.67
N ASP A 79 -0.26 17.68 -2.53
CA ASP A 79 0.27 18.98 -2.11
C ASP A 79 -0.65 19.67 -1.10
N LYS A 80 -1.98 19.55 -1.26
CA LYS A 80 -2.93 20.06 -0.27
C LYS A 80 -2.80 19.32 1.07
N VAL A 81 -2.60 18.00 1.05
CA VAL A 81 -2.38 17.21 2.27
C VAL A 81 -1.04 17.59 2.93
N ALA A 82 0.02 17.73 2.14
CA ALA A 82 1.33 18.15 2.62
C ALA A 82 1.30 19.52 3.31
N ALA A 83 0.43 20.43 2.88
CA ALA A 83 0.28 21.74 3.49
C ALA A 83 -0.43 21.75 4.85
N LYS A 84 -1.03 20.64 5.30
CA LYS A 84 -1.81 20.59 6.54
C LYS A 84 -0.96 20.64 7.80
N ASP A 85 0.16 19.91 7.82
CA ASP A 85 1.05 19.79 8.97
C ASP A 85 2.41 19.21 8.56
N ALA A 86 3.38 19.30 9.46
CA ALA A 86 4.76 18.89 9.19
C ALA A 86 4.92 17.38 8.95
N ASP A 87 4.11 16.54 9.60
CA ASP A 87 4.18 15.09 9.45
C ASP A 87 3.61 14.66 8.09
N SER A 88 2.50 15.27 7.68
CA SER A 88 1.90 15.13 6.35
C SER A 88 2.87 15.60 5.26
N ALA A 89 3.52 16.76 5.45
CA ALA A 89 4.53 17.27 4.52
C ALA A 89 5.67 16.26 4.33
N LYS A 90 6.19 15.72 5.44
CA LYS A 90 7.25 14.71 5.43
C LYS A 90 6.82 13.43 4.73
N ALA A 91 5.65 12.89 5.06
CA ALA A 91 5.14 11.65 4.48
C ALA A 91 4.93 11.78 2.96
N ILE A 92 4.32 12.87 2.50
CA ILE A 92 4.13 13.14 1.06
C ILE A 92 5.48 13.35 0.35
N GLY A 93 6.43 14.05 0.97
CA GLY A 93 7.79 14.20 0.45
C GLY A 93 8.46 12.84 0.20
N MET A 94 8.44 11.95 1.20
CA MET A 94 8.98 10.59 1.08
C MET A 94 8.32 9.78 -0.03
N LEU A 95 6.99 9.88 -0.16
CA LEU A 95 6.25 9.23 -1.24
C LEU A 95 6.70 9.74 -2.62
N LYS A 96 6.73 11.05 -2.82
CA LYS A 96 7.13 11.66 -4.10
C LYS A 96 8.57 11.30 -4.47
N ASP A 97 9.49 11.35 -3.51
CA ASP A 97 10.89 10.97 -3.75
C ASP A 97 11.03 9.51 -4.16
N TYR A 98 10.27 8.62 -3.53
CA TYR A 98 10.25 7.20 -3.91
C TYR A 98 9.66 7.01 -5.32
N LEU A 99 8.57 7.68 -5.66
CA LEU A 99 7.95 7.62 -6.99
C LEU A 99 8.88 8.17 -8.09
N ARG A 100 9.65 9.23 -7.83
CA ARG A 100 10.68 9.74 -8.75
C ARG A 100 11.78 8.73 -9.00
N LYS A 101 12.29 8.09 -7.94
CA LYS A 101 13.31 7.02 -8.06
C LYS A 101 12.83 5.88 -8.95
N LEU A 102 11.55 5.54 -8.85
CA LEU A 102 10.89 4.54 -9.67
C LEU A 102 10.45 5.06 -11.06
N ARG A 103 10.64 6.35 -11.36
CA ARG A 103 10.24 7.02 -12.60
C ARG A 103 8.73 7.00 -12.89
N TYR A 104 7.92 6.98 -11.84
CA TYR A 104 6.46 7.12 -11.95
C TYR A 104 6.02 8.58 -12.08
N ILE A 105 6.84 9.52 -11.59
CA ILE A 105 6.64 10.97 -11.70
C ILE A 105 7.99 11.65 -12.01
N GLU A 106 7.93 12.90 -12.46
CA GLU A 106 9.10 13.77 -12.70
C GLU A 106 9.78 14.24 -11.40
#